data_AF-A0A6J4WZP5-F1
#
_entry.id   AF-A0A6J4WZP5-F1
#
_cell.length_a   1.000
_cell.length_b   1.000
_cell.length_c   1.000
_cell.angle_alpha   90.00
_cell.angle_beta   90.00
_cell.angle_gamma   90.00
#
_symmetry.space_group_name_H-M   'P 1'
#
loop_
_entity.id
_entity.type
_entity.pdbx_description
1 polymer ?
#
loop_
_entity_poly.entity_id
_entity_poly.type
_entity_poly.pdbx_seq_one_letter_code
_entity_poly.pdbx_strand_id
1 'polypeptide(L)'
;MSILGFSSSPVTGGNIDRMVQYILDHSAEQSEFVNLTKLSYSPCRACAHLCADDNLCKLDDDLKPFYPKLMAADAIVLGTPSYFGSLKRSV
;
A
#
# COMPACT_ATOMS: atom_id res chain seq x y z
N MET A 1 -16.89 -1.18 -7.23
CA MET A 1 -15.83 -1.78 -6.40
C MET A 1 -14.80 -0.71 -6.07
N SER A 2 -14.20 -0.77 -4.90
CA SER A 2 -13.12 0.14 -4.49
C SER A 2 -11.77 -0.58 -4.56
N ILE A 3 -10.85 -0.04 -5.36
CA ILE A 3 -9.51 -0.60 -5.56
C ILE A 3 -8.45 0.34 -4.97
N LEU A 4 -7.56 -0.21 -4.13
CA LEU A 4 -6.38 0.52 -3.67
C LEU A 4 -5.14 0.06 -4.42
N GLY A 5 -4.45 0.97 -5.10
CA GLY A 5 -3.18 0.70 -5.74
C GLY A 5 -2.01 1.28 -4.95
N PHE A 6 -1.04 0.44 -4.61
CA PHE A 6 0.17 0.84 -3.90
C PHE A 6 1.41 0.63 -4.78
N SER A 7 2.31 1.61 -4.81
CA SER A 7 3.66 1.46 -5.35
C SER A 7 4.70 1.65 -4.26
N SER A 8 5.66 0.72 -4.15
CA SER A 8 6.84 0.83 -3.27
C SER A 8 8.11 1.31 -4.00
N SER A 9 7.99 1.73 -5.26
CA SER A 9 9.12 2.20 -6.07
C SER A 9 9.64 3.55 -5.58
N PRO A 10 10.96 3.70 -5.31
CA PRO A 10 11.53 5.01 -4.98
C PRO A 10 11.58 5.95 -6.19
N VAL A 11 11.51 5.39 -7.40
CA VAL A 11 11.49 6.18 -8.64
C VAL A 11 10.06 6.61 -8.90
N THR A 12 9.75 7.88 -8.57
CA THR A 12 8.45 8.49 -8.83
C THR A 12 8.17 8.53 -10.33
N GLY A 13 7.02 8.03 -10.76
CA GLY A 13 6.65 7.94 -12.17
C GLY A 13 7.45 6.89 -12.95
N GLY A 14 8.17 6.00 -12.25
CA GLY A 14 8.89 4.87 -12.83
C GLY A 14 7.97 3.73 -13.28
N ASN A 15 8.57 2.61 -13.67
CA ASN A 15 7.84 1.48 -14.27
C ASN A 15 6.75 0.93 -13.34
N ILE A 16 7.05 0.76 -12.05
CA ILE A 16 6.09 0.21 -11.08
C ILE A 16 4.88 1.14 -10.92
N ASP A 17 5.11 2.45 -10.75
CA ASP A 17 4.04 3.45 -10.66
C ASP A 17 3.13 3.38 -11.90
N ARG A 18 3.73 3.35 -13.09
CA ARG A 18 2.99 3.26 -14.37
C ARG A 18 2.22 1.96 -14.51
N MET A 19 2.79 0.83 -14.08
CA MET A 19 2.11 -0.47 -14.13
C MET A 19 0.89 -0.51 -13.20
N VAL A 20 1.04 -0.03 -11.96
CA VAL A 20 -0.08 0.06 -11.02
C VAL A 20 -1.14 0.99 -11.58
N GLN A 21 -0.76 2.21 -11.99
CA GLN A 21 -1.69 3.19 -12.57
C GLN A 21 -2.43 2.63 -13.79
N TYR A 22 -1.73 1.92 -14.68
CA TYR A 22 -2.33 1.29 -15.86
C TYR A 22 -3.43 0.29 -15.47
N ILE A 23 -3.19 -0.56 -14.45
CA ILE A 23 -4.21 -1.51 -13.96
C ILE A 23 -5.41 -0.77 -13.38
N LEU A 24 -5.17 0.28 -12.58
CA LEU A 24 -6.24 1.08 -11.98
C LEU A 24 -7.09 1.77 -13.06
N ASP A 25 -6.45 2.43 -14.03
CA ASP A 25 -7.11 3.18 -15.11
C ASP A 25 -7.98 2.28 -16.00
N HIS A 26 -7.62 1.01 -16.14
CA HIS A 26 -8.35 0.03 -16.97
C HIS A 26 -9.30 -0.86 -16.16
N SER A 27 -9.43 -0.65 -14.85
CA SER A 27 -10.35 -1.41 -14.01
C SER A 27 -11.81 -0.98 -14.20
N ALA A 28 -12.07 0.24 -14.71
CA ALA A 28 -13.39 0.89 -14.77
C ALA A 28 -14.08 1.06 -13.40
N GLU A 29 -13.33 0.91 -12.31
CA GLU A 29 -13.80 0.99 -10.93
C GLU A 29 -13.24 2.23 -10.21
N GLN A 30 -13.80 2.57 -9.05
CA GLN A 30 -13.22 3.63 -8.22
C GLN A 30 -11.88 3.16 -7.66
N SER A 31 -10.83 3.92 -7.94
CA SER A 31 -9.48 3.57 -7.53
C SER A 31 -8.70 4.73 -6.93
N GLU A 32 -7.85 4.43 -5.94
CA GLU A 32 -6.90 5.39 -5.37
C GLU A 32 -5.47 4.85 -5.52
N PHE A 33 -4.58 5.69 -6.07
CA PHE A 33 -3.16 5.38 -6.22
C PHE A 33 -2.35 6.01 -5.08
N VAL A 34 -1.48 5.22 -4.46
CA VAL A 34 -0.63 5.64 -3.34
C VAL A 34 0.81 5.21 -3.62
N ASN A 35 1.73 6.18 -3.64
CA ASN A 35 3.15 5.86 -3.62
C ASN A 35 3.62 5.79 -2.14
N LEU A 36 3.89 4.58 -1.68
CA LEU A 36 4.32 4.29 -0.31
C LEU A 36 5.64 5.00 0.06
N THR A 37 6.54 5.26 -0.89
CA THR A 37 7.81 5.92 -0.56
C THR A 37 7.67 7.41 -0.27
N LYS A 38 6.46 7.97 -0.43
CA LYS A 38 6.14 9.35 -0.03
C LYS A 38 5.57 9.44 1.39
N LEU A 39 5.30 8.31 2.02
CA LEU A 39 4.71 8.21 3.35
C LEU A 39 5.81 7.93 4.39
N SER A 40 5.67 8.52 5.56
CA SER A 40 6.46 8.22 6.75
C SER A 40 5.73 7.17 7.58
N TYR A 41 6.19 5.93 7.54
CA TYR A 41 5.60 4.83 8.31
C TYR A 41 6.62 3.81 8.80
N SER A 42 6.20 3.03 9.79
CA SER A 42 7.03 1.99 10.41
C SER A 42 6.64 0.59 9.92
N PRO A 43 7.59 -0.36 9.85
CA PRO A 43 7.25 -1.77 9.67
C PRO A 43 6.46 -2.30 10.89
N CYS A 44 5.77 -3.42 10.69
CA CYS A 44 5.10 -4.12 11.79
C CYS A 44 6.10 -4.44 12.92
N ARG A 45 5.70 -4.15 14.17
CA ARG A 45 6.51 -4.35 15.38
C ARG A 45 6.14 -5.62 16.17
N ALA A 46 5.27 -6.46 15.61
CA ALA A 46 4.78 -7.69 16.25
C ALA A 46 4.19 -7.49 17.66
N CYS A 47 3.57 -6.34 17.92
CA CYS A 47 2.98 -6.07 19.23
C CYS A 47 1.81 -7.00 19.56
N ALA A 48 1.07 -7.47 18.54
CA ALA A 48 -0.13 -8.30 18.60
C ALA A 48 -1.30 -7.68 19.40
N HIS A 49 -1.12 -7.41 20.69
CA HIS A 49 -2.12 -6.88 21.61
C HIS A 49 -2.74 -5.53 21.21
N LEU A 50 -2.10 -4.79 20.30
CA LEU A 50 -2.60 -3.48 19.87
C LEU A 50 -3.65 -3.54 18.76
N CYS A 51 -3.58 -4.53 17.87
CA CYS A 51 -4.38 -4.55 16.64
C CYS A 51 -5.06 -5.89 16.34
N ALA A 52 -4.86 -6.91 17.16
CA ALA A 52 -5.43 -8.23 16.93
C ALA A 52 -6.97 -8.24 16.99
N ASP A 53 -7.57 -7.35 17.77
CA ASP A 53 -9.03 -7.34 17.99
C ASP A 53 -9.81 -6.71 16.84
N ASP A 54 -9.25 -5.70 16.16
CA ASP A 54 -9.95 -4.93 15.13
C ASP A 54 -9.22 -4.84 13.78
N ASN A 55 -8.04 -5.47 13.65
CA ASN A 55 -7.18 -5.41 12.47
C ASN A 55 -6.69 -4.01 12.09
N LEU A 56 -6.73 -3.04 13.01
CA LEU A 56 -6.27 -1.68 12.77
C LEU A 56 -5.00 -1.41 13.59
N CYS A 57 -3.86 -1.29 12.90
CA CYS A 57 -2.60 -0.96 13.57
C CYS A 57 -2.73 0.38 14.33
N LYS A 58 -2.18 0.42 15.55
CA LYS A 58 -2.26 1.59 16.44
C LYS A 58 -1.05 2.52 16.36
N LEU A 59 -0.11 2.23 15.46
CA LEU A 59 1.01 3.13 15.21
C LEU A 59 0.48 4.45 14.66
N ASP A 60 1.03 5.56 15.18
CA ASP A 60 0.69 6.89 14.71
C ASP A 60 1.65 7.27 13.59
N ASP A 61 1.30 6.83 12.38
CA ASP A 61 2.07 7.08 11.17
C ASP A 61 1.15 7.28 9.96
N ASP A 62 1.76 7.56 8.81
CA ASP A 62 1.01 7.91 7.60
C ASP A 62 0.17 6.74 7.03
N LEU A 63 0.35 5.50 7.52
CA LEU A 63 -0.50 4.36 7.13
C LEU A 63 -1.84 4.32 7.89
N LYS A 64 -1.95 5.01 9.03
CA LYS A 64 -3.15 5.04 9.87
C LYS A 64 -4.47 5.28 9.12
N PRO A 65 -4.60 6.28 8.22
CA PRO A 65 -5.83 6.50 7.46
C PRO A 65 -6.11 5.42 6.40
N PHE A 66 -5.12 4.60 6.04
CA PHE A 66 -5.27 3.56 5.03
C PHE A 66 -5.80 2.24 5.60
N TYR A 67 -5.63 1.94 6.90
CA TYR A 67 -6.15 0.68 7.46
C TYR A 67 -7.66 0.50 7.28
N PRO A 68 -8.53 1.50 7.57
CA PRO A 68 -9.96 1.35 7.30
C PRO A 68 -10.27 1.21 5.80
N LYS A 69 -9.53 1.91 4.94
CA LYS A 69 -9.69 1.80 3.49
C LYS A 69 -9.29 0.41 2.98
N LEU A 70 -8.21 -0.16 3.49
CA LEU A 70 -7.74 -1.51 3.18
C LEU A 70 -8.79 -2.55 3.57
N MET A 71 -9.42 -2.40 4.73
CA MET A 71 -10.48 -3.28 5.21
C MET A 71 -11.77 -3.18 4.36
N ALA A 72 -12.05 -1.99 3.81
CA ALA A 72 -13.22 -1.74 2.98
C ALA A 72 -12.99 -1.97 1.48
N ALA A 73 -11.75 -2.14 1.03
CA ALA A 73 -11.42 -2.32 -0.38
C ALA A 73 -11.81 -3.72 -0.87
N ASP A 74 -12.38 -3.78 -2.08
CA ASP A 74 -12.72 -5.04 -2.73
C ASP A 74 -11.49 -5.70 -3.37
N ALA A 75 -10.50 -4.89 -3.75
CA ALA A 75 -9.24 -5.35 -4.33
C ALA A 75 -8.07 -4.43 -3.98
N ILE A 76 -6.87 -5.02 -3.97
CA ILE A 76 -5.61 -4.29 -3.77
C ILE A 76 -4.66 -4.65 -4.91
N VAL A 77 -4.08 -3.64 -5.53
CA VAL A 77 -2.99 -3.78 -6.51
C VAL A 77 -1.69 -3.35 -5.84
N LEU A 78 -0.78 -4.29 -5.59
CA LEU A 78 0.52 -4.01 -4.96
C LEU A 78 1.64 -4.12 -5.99
N GLY A 79 2.23 -2.97 -6.35
CA GLY A 79 3.41 -2.87 -7.19
C GLY A 79 4.68 -2.70 -6.37
N THR A 80 5.68 -3.55 -6.61
CA THR A 80 6.99 -3.46 -5.96
C THR A 80 8.10 -3.90 -6.92
N PRO A 81 9.27 -3.26 -6.91
CA PRO A 81 10.44 -3.87 -7.52
C PRO A 81 10.81 -5.13 -6.74
N SER A 82 11.26 -6.16 -7.47
CA SER A 82 11.91 -7.33 -6.87
C SER A 82 13.40 -7.06 -6.80
N TYR A 83 13.91 -6.90 -5.57
CA TYR A 83 15.34 -6.74 -5.32
C TYR A 83 15.82 -7.95 -4.52
N PHE A 84 16.89 -8.59 -4.99
CA PHE A 84 17.47 -9.78 -4.36
C PHE A 84 16.47 -10.93 -4.13
N GLY A 85 15.49 -11.08 -5.04
CA GLY A 85 14.48 -12.13 -4.96
C GLY A 85 13.40 -11.91 -3.90
N SER A 86 13.30 -10.70 -3.33
CA SER A 86 12.28 -10.37 -2.33
C SER A 86 11.63 -9.02 -2.61
N LEU A 87 10.56 -8.76 -1.85
CA LEU A 87 9.91 -7.46 -1.81
C LEU A 87 10.89 -6.42 -1.27
N LYS A 88 10.94 -5.25 -1.92
CA LYS A 88 11.68 -4.11 -1.39
C LYS A 88 11.03 -3.70 -0.06
N ARG A 89 11.86 -3.56 0.98
CA ARG A 89 11.46 -2.81 2.17
C ARG A 89 11.40 -1.33 1.80
N SER A 90 10.21 -0.74 1.86
CA SER A 90 10.05 0.70 1.86
C SER A 90 10.62 1.23 3.18
N VAL A 91 11.78 1.86 3.09
CA VAL A 91 12.45 2.62 4.15
C VAL A 91 12.87 3.95 3.55
#